data_AF-A0A5R8M5T2-F1
#
_entry.id   AF-A0A5R8M5T2-F1
#
_cell.length_a   1.000
_cell.length_b   1.000
_cell.length_c   1.000
_cell.angle_alpha   90.00
_cell.angle_beta   90.00
_cell.angle_gamma   90.00
#
_symmetry.space_group_name_H-M   'P 1'
#
loop_
_entity.id
_entity.type
_entity.pdbx_description
1 polymer ?
#
loop_
_entity_poly.entity_id
_entity_poly.type
_entity_poly.pdbx_seq_one_letter_code
_entity_poly.pdbx_strand_id
1 'polypeptide(L)'
;MKDLKIRTQNFSFECWELCKLIPKSREFDAWVRQLIRSSSSVGANYRAACRAKSDKDFINKLKIVEEELDESMFWLEMFQKTEINEKNNLNVLLKEANELLAITVSSIMTVRKRLNQIS
;
A
#
# COMPACT_ATOMS: atom_id res chain seq x y z
N MET A 1 12.17 -13.99 4.20
CA MET A 1 10.79 -14.02 3.67
C MET A 1 9.68 -13.74 4.71
N LYS A 2 10.00 -13.56 6.01
CA LYS A 2 9.05 -13.18 7.08
C LYS A 2 8.67 -11.69 7.11
N ASP A 3 9.12 -10.90 6.13
CA ASP A 3 9.23 -9.44 6.26
C ASP A 3 8.02 -8.67 5.68
N LEU A 4 7.64 -8.94 4.42
CA LEU A 4 6.64 -8.14 3.72
C LEU A 4 5.24 -8.18 4.31
N LYS A 5 4.79 -9.32 4.83
CA LYS A 5 3.47 -9.42 5.47
C LYS A 5 3.36 -8.50 6.69
N ILE A 6 4.45 -8.39 7.45
CA ILE A 6 4.53 -7.50 8.61
C ILE A 6 4.64 -6.06 8.12
N ARG A 7 5.52 -5.77 7.16
CA ARG A 7 5.66 -4.42 6.58
C ARG A 7 4.36 -3.87 6.01
N THR A 8 3.63 -4.63 5.20
CA THR A 8 2.32 -4.19 4.67
C THR A 8 1.27 -3.97 5.76
N GLN A 9 1.31 -4.76 6.85
CA GLN A 9 0.40 -4.58 7.97
C GLN A 9 0.77 -3.34 8.79
N ASN A 10 2.07 -3.12 9.02
CA ASN A 10 2.57 -1.94 9.71
C ASN A 10 2.29 -0.68 8.89
N PHE A 11 2.46 -0.71 7.56
CA PHE A 11 2.09 0.40 6.68
C PHE A 11 0.62 0.82 6.86
N SER A 12 -0.32 -0.15 6.88
CA SER A 12 -1.74 0.12 7.18
C SER A 12 -1.93 0.76 8.56
N PHE A 13 -1.23 0.25 9.57
CA PHE A 13 -1.34 0.75 10.95
C PHE A 13 -0.76 2.15 11.10
N GLU A 14 0.41 2.43 10.53
CA GLU A 14 1.06 3.75 10.57
C GLU A 14 0.25 4.80 9.77
N CYS A 15 -0.40 4.42 8.67
CA CYS A 15 -1.36 5.31 7.99
C CYS A 15 -2.55 5.65 8.91
N TRP A 16 -3.04 4.68 9.68
CA TRP A 16 -4.09 4.92 10.67
C TRP A 16 -3.62 5.83 11.81
N GLU A 17 -2.39 5.63 12.29
CA GLU A 17 -1.75 6.51 13.29
C GLU A 17 -1.64 7.96 12.79
N LEU A 18 -1.15 8.17 11.56
CA LEU A 18 -1.13 9.47 10.89
C LEU A 18 -2.53 10.09 10.85
N CYS A 19 -3.55 9.32 10.46
CA CYS A 19 -4.93 9.80 10.33
C CYS A 19 -5.52 10.35 11.65
N LYS A 20 -5.01 9.92 12.82
CA LYS A 20 -5.41 10.47 14.12
C LYS A 20 -4.92 11.90 14.33
N LEU A 21 -3.80 12.27 13.71
CA LEU A 21 -3.15 13.56 13.84
C LEU A 21 -3.74 14.61 12.87
N ILE A 22 -4.56 14.17 11.90
CA ILE A 22 -5.19 15.05 10.92
C ILE A 22 -6.31 15.88 11.57
N PRO A 23 -6.36 17.21 11.32
CA PRO A 23 -7.43 18.07 11.81
C PRO A 23 -8.82 17.58 11.41
N LYS A 24 -9.80 17.81 12.29
CA LYS A 24 -11.20 17.43 12.02
C LYS A 24 -11.86 18.49 11.15
N SER A 25 -12.11 18.14 9.89
CA SER A 25 -12.96 18.89 8.97
C SER A 25 -13.65 17.93 8.00
N ARG A 26 -14.66 18.41 7.27
CA ARG A 26 -15.36 17.61 6.26
C ARG A 26 -14.41 17.16 5.13
N GLU A 27 -13.54 18.06 4.69
CA GLU A 27 -12.58 17.85 3.62
C GLU A 27 -11.55 16.80 4.03
N PHE A 28 -10.98 16.94 5.24
CA PHE A 28 -10.03 15.97 5.76
C PHE A 28 -10.66 14.61 6.05
N ASP A 29 -11.89 14.55 6.57
CA ASP A 29 -12.58 13.26 6.82
C ASP A 29 -12.74 12.45 5.54
N ALA A 30 -13.02 13.10 4.40
CA ALA A 30 -13.12 12.43 3.12
C ALA A 30 -11.79 11.75 2.72
N TRP A 31 -10.65 12.44 2.88
CA TRP A 31 -9.34 11.89 2.52
C TRP A 31 -8.84 10.86 3.53
N VAL A 32 -9.10 11.07 4.82
CA VAL A 32 -8.77 10.11 5.88
C VAL A 32 -9.44 8.77 5.62
N ARG A 33 -10.74 8.77 5.26
CA ARG A 33 -11.46 7.53 4.93
C ARG A 33 -10.85 6.81 3.73
N GLN A 34 -10.46 7.56 2.71
CA GLN A 34 -9.84 6.97 1.51
C GLN A 34 -8.48 6.36 1.83
N LEU A 35 -7.60 7.09 2.53
CA LEU A 35 -6.29 6.59 2.93
C LEU A 35 -6.40 5.35 3.84
N ILE A 36 -7.30 5.35 4.83
CA ILE A 36 -7.49 4.18 5.71
C ILE A 36 -7.94 2.96 4.89
N ARG A 37 -8.87 3.16 3.96
CA ARG A 37 -9.37 2.08 3.11
C ARG A 37 -8.26 1.51 2.23
N SER A 38 -7.57 2.35 1.46
CA SER A 38 -6.55 1.90 0.52
C SER A 38 -5.35 1.26 1.24
N SER A 39 -4.82 1.91 2.28
CA SER A 39 -3.67 1.40 3.03
C SER A 39 -3.98 0.08 3.74
N SER A 40 -5.20 -0.12 4.24
CA SER A 40 -5.63 -1.41 4.82
C SER A 40 -5.78 -2.50 3.77
N SER A 41 -6.22 -2.13 2.56
CA SER A 41 -6.38 -3.05 1.44
C SER A 41 -5.03 -3.63 0.97
N VAL A 42 -3.94 -2.86 1.05
CA VAL A 42 -2.56 -3.33 0.80
C VAL A 42 -2.23 -4.56 1.65
N GLY A 43 -2.35 -4.47 2.98
CA GLY A 43 -2.06 -5.57 3.89
C GLY A 43 -3.01 -6.75 3.72
N ALA A 44 -4.31 -6.48 3.53
CA ALA A 44 -5.32 -7.52 3.34
C ALA A 44 -5.08 -8.34 2.05
N ASN A 45 -4.86 -7.66 0.93
CA ASN A 45 -4.63 -8.31 -0.36
C ASN A 45 -3.26 -8.99 -0.43
N TYR A 46 -2.23 -8.44 0.19
CA TYR A 46 -0.93 -9.14 0.28
C TYR A 46 -1.06 -10.45 1.07
N ARG A 47 -1.79 -10.44 2.19
CA ARG A 47 -2.11 -11.67 2.94
C ARG A 47 -2.94 -12.68 2.13
N ALA A 48 -3.82 -12.20 1.24
CA ALA A 48 -4.55 -13.05 0.32
C ALA A 48 -3.60 -13.63 -0.76
N ALA A 49 -2.67 -12.83 -1.29
CA ALA A 49 -1.67 -13.28 -2.26
C ALA A 49 -0.79 -14.40 -1.67
N CYS A 50 -0.36 -14.30 -0.41
CA CYS A 50 0.37 -15.39 0.26
C CYS A 50 -0.39 -16.72 0.35
N ARG A 51 -1.71 -16.73 0.09
CA ARG A 51 -2.58 -17.92 0.07
C ARG A 51 -3.14 -18.21 -1.33
N ALA A 52 -2.54 -17.63 -2.37
CA ALA A 52 -2.97 -17.82 -3.73
C ALA A 52 -2.90 -19.30 -4.14
N LYS A 53 -3.86 -19.72 -4.96
CA LYS A 53 -3.99 -21.12 -5.39
C LYS A 53 -3.21 -21.44 -6.66
N SER A 54 -2.70 -20.42 -7.34
CA SER A 54 -1.89 -20.54 -8.55
C SER A 54 -1.04 -19.29 -8.75
N ASP A 55 -0.05 -19.36 -9.63
CA ASP A 55 0.77 -18.22 -10.02
C ASP A 55 -0.04 -17.08 -10.66
N LYS A 56 -1.08 -17.42 -11.45
CA LYS A 56 -1.98 -16.42 -12.04
C LYS A 56 -2.81 -15.72 -10.96
N ASP A 57 -3.32 -16.48 -9.99
CA ASP A 57 -4.06 -15.93 -8.84
C ASP A 57 -3.17 -15.06 -7.95
N PHE A 58 -1.91 -15.46 -7.77
CA PHE A 58 -0.91 -14.69 -7.04
C PHE A 58 -0.66 -13.34 -7.71
N ILE A 59 -0.40 -13.32 -9.03
CA ILE A 59 -0.21 -12.09 -9.81
C ILE A 59 -1.44 -11.19 -9.71
N ASN A 60 -2.65 -11.73 -9.89
CA ASN A 60 -3.88 -10.93 -9.83
C ASN A 60 -4.04 -10.25 -8.46
N LYS A 61 -3.74 -10.95 -7.36
CA LYS A 61 -3.80 -10.36 -6.02
C LYS A 61 -2.71 -9.32 -5.79
N LEU A 62 -1.50 -9.54 -6.28
CA LEU A 62 -0.44 -8.54 -6.20
C LEU A 62 -0.72 -7.29 -7.02
N LYS A 63 -1.44 -7.38 -8.14
CA LYS A 63 -1.90 -6.19 -8.87
C LYS A 63 -2.86 -5.33 -8.05
N ILE A 64 -3.75 -5.96 -7.28
CA ILE A 64 -4.60 -5.22 -6.35
C ILE A 64 -3.74 -4.52 -5.29
N VAL A 65 -2.70 -5.20 -4.76
CA VAL A 65 -1.75 -4.56 -3.83
C VAL A 65 -1.04 -3.37 -4.48
N GLU A 66 -0.63 -3.49 -5.74
CA GLU A 66 -0.01 -2.42 -6.54
C GLU A 66 -0.94 -1.21 -6.67
N GLU A 67 -2.20 -1.43 -7.08
CA GLU A 67 -3.22 -0.39 -7.21
C GLU A 67 -3.51 0.33 -5.89
N GLU A 68 -3.61 -0.42 -4.78
CA GLU A 68 -3.92 0.13 -3.46
C GLU A 68 -2.74 0.88 -2.83
N LEU A 69 -1.49 0.50 -3.18
CA LEU A 69 -0.29 1.26 -2.81
C LEU A 69 -0.25 2.60 -3.55
N ASP A 70 -0.54 2.60 -4.86
CA ASP A 70 -0.61 3.82 -5.67
C ASP A 70 -1.70 4.77 -5.16
N GLU A 71 -2.90 4.25 -4.89
CA GLU A 71 -3.98 5.05 -4.29
C GLU A 71 -3.57 5.62 -2.93
N SER A 72 -2.90 4.83 -2.09
CA SER A 72 -2.43 5.31 -0.78
C SER A 72 -1.39 6.43 -0.90
N MET A 73 -0.44 6.30 -1.83
CA MET A 73 0.55 7.35 -2.09
C MET A 73 -0.12 8.63 -2.58
N PHE A 74 -1.08 8.52 -3.49
CA PHE A 74 -1.85 9.68 -3.97
C PHE A 74 -2.46 10.45 -2.80
N TRP A 75 -3.12 9.79 -1.85
CA TRP A 75 -3.70 10.48 -0.69
C TRP A 75 -2.65 11.08 0.25
N LEU A 76 -1.52 10.40 0.47
CA LEU A 76 -0.40 10.94 1.26
C LEU A 76 0.17 12.21 0.60
N GLU A 77 0.34 12.23 -0.72
CA GLU A 77 0.76 13.41 -1.49
C GLU A 77 -0.26 14.55 -1.41
N MET A 78 -1.56 14.23 -1.41
CA MET A 78 -2.61 15.23 -1.23
C MET A 78 -2.52 15.87 0.16
N PHE A 79 -2.27 15.09 1.22
CA PHE A 79 -2.03 15.63 2.56
C PHE A 79 -0.76 16.51 2.61
N GLN A 80 0.31 16.17 1.89
CA GLN A 80 1.53 16.99 1.84
C GLN A 80 1.31 18.39 1.25
N LYS A 81 0.31 18.55 0.37
CA LYS A 81 -0.07 19.84 -0.22
C LYS A 81 -0.84 20.75 0.74
N THR A 82 -1.21 20.25 1.91
CA THR A 82 -1.93 21.01 2.93
C THR A 82 -0.99 21.59 3.99
N GLU A 83 -1.52 22.42 4.89
CA GLU A 83 -0.75 23.07 5.97
C GLU A 83 -0.58 22.20 7.23
N ILE A 84 -0.84 20.89 7.16
CA ILE A 84 -0.70 20.02 8.34
C ILE A 84 0.76 19.87 8.78
N ASN A 85 0.98 19.82 10.09
CA ASN A 85 2.32 19.72 10.70
C ASN A 85 2.83 18.27 10.79
N GLU A 86 2.58 17.45 9.75
CA GLU A 86 2.87 16.01 9.74
C GLU A 86 3.81 15.60 8.58
N LYS A 87 4.58 16.57 8.04
CA LYS A 87 5.43 16.36 6.86
C LYS A 87 6.43 15.21 7.02
N ASN A 88 6.99 15.03 8.21
CA ASN A 88 7.94 13.93 8.46
C ASN A 88 7.24 12.56 8.39
N ASN A 89 6.08 12.41 9.03
CA ASN A 89 5.31 11.17 9.00
C ASN A 89 4.82 10.84 7.58
N LEU A 90 4.37 11.85 6.84
CA LEU A 90 4.01 11.71 5.43
C LEU A 90 5.19 11.22 4.57
N ASN A 91 6.37 11.82 4.73
CA ASN A 91 7.57 11.42 3.98
C ASN A 91 8.00 9.98 4.30
N VAL A 92 7.94 9.58 5.57
CA VAL A 92 8.27 8.21 6.00
C VAL A 92 7.29 7.21 5.37
N LEU A 93 5.99 7.50 5.40
CA LEU A 93 4.96 6.64 4.81
C LEU A 93 5.06 6.56 3.29
N LEU A 94 5.31 7.69 2.61
CA LEU A 94 5.52 7.71 1.16
C LEU A 94 6.74 6.89 0.74
N LYS A 95 7.83 6.98 1.51
CA LYS A 95 9.02 6.18 1.26
C LYS A 95 8.70 4.68 1.41
N GLU A 96 8.05 4.28 2.49
CA GLU A 96 7.66 2.88 2.70
C GLU A 96 6.72 2.38 1.59
N ALA A 97 5.72 3.18 1.21
CA ALA A 97 4.80 2.83 0.13
C ALA A 97 5.52 2.62 -1.21
N ASN A 98 6.49 3.48 -1.55
CA ASN A 98 7.33 3.32 -2.74
C ASN A 98 8.19 2.05 -2.69
N GLU A 99 8.79 1.73 -1.54
CA GLU A 99 9.54 0.49 -1.37
C GLU A 99 8.65 -0.75 -1.54
N LEU A 100 7.46 -0.75 -0.91
CA LEU A 100 6.48 -1.82 -1.05
C LEU A 100 5.99 -1.98 -2.49
N LEU A 101 5.80 -0.86 -3.21
CA LEU A 101 5.39 -0.88 -4.61
C LEU A 101 6.48 -1.50 -5.49
N ALA A 102 7.73 -1.06 -5.35
CA ALA A 102 8.86 -1.60 -6.09
C ALA A 102 9.02 -3.12 -5.88
N ILE A 103 8.87 -3.58 -4.64
CA ILE A 103 8.93 -5.01 -4.30
C ILE A 103 7.74 -5.76 -4.91
N THR A 104 6.53 -5.19 -4.87
CA THR A 104 5.32 -5.78 -5.45
C THR A 104 5.44 -5.96 -6.95
N VAL A 105 5.86 -4.90 -7.67
CA VAL A 105 6.08 -4.93 -9.12
C VAL A 105 7.17 -5.94 -9.51
N SER A 106 8.30 -5.95 -8.78
CA SER A 106 9.38 -6.92 -9.01
C SER A 106 8.91 -8.37 -8.81
N SER A 107 8.07 -8.61 -7.80
CA SER A 107 7.47 -9.93 -7.53
C SER A 107 6.55 -10.37 -8.68
N ILE A 108 5.70 -9.47 -9.18
CA ILE A 108 4.84 -9.72 -10.35
C ILE A 108 5.69 -10.07 -11.58
N MET A 109 6.71 -9.28 -11.88
CA MET A 109 7.60 -9.50 -13.02
C MET A 109 8.33 -10.84 -12.95
N THR A 110 8.80 -11.21 -11.76
CA THR A 110 9.50 -12.48 -11.52
C THR A 110 8.60 -13.68 -11.82
N VAL A 111 7.36 -13.67 -11.34
CA VAL A 111 6.41 -14.77 -11.58
C VAL A 111 5.98 -14.82 -13.05
N ARG A 112 5.77 -13.67 -13.70
CA ARG A 112 5.46 -13.62 -15.15
C ARG A 112 6.59 -14.22 -15.99
N LYS A 113 7.84 -13.87 -15.69
CA LYS A 113 9.01 -14.42 -16.41
C LYS A 113 9.08 -15.94 -16.27
N ARG A 114 8.82 -16.47 -15.07
CA ARG A 114 8.75 -17.93 -14.83
C ARG A 114 7.65 -18.59 -15.66
N LEU A 115 6.45 -18.01 -15.71
CA LEU A 115 5.33 -18.57 -16.49
C LEU A 115 5.63 -18.61 -17.99
N ASN A 116 6.25 -17.56 -18.54
CA ASN A 116 6.59 -17.50 -19.97
C ASN A 116 7.75 -18.42 -20.38
N GLN A 117 8.54 -18.93 -19.42
CA GLN A 117 9.60 -19.91 -19.68
C GLN A 117 9.09 -21.35 -19.71
N ILE A 118 7.88 -21.59 -19.18
CA ILE A 118 7.25 -22.91 -19.08
C ILE A 118 6.18 -23.12 -20.16
N SER A 119 5.73 -22.03 -20.80
CA SER A 119 4.84 -22.03 -21.98
C SER A 119 5.63 -22.19 -23.27
#